data_AF-A0A2N5H4S9-F1
#
_entry.id   AF-A0A2N5H4S9-F1
#
_cell.length_a   1.000
_cell.length_b   1.000
_cell.length_c   1.000
_cell.angle_alpha   90.00
_cell.angle_beta   90.00
_cell.angle_gamma   90.00
#
_symmetry.space_group_name_H-M   'P 1'
#
loop_
_entity.id
_entity.type
_entity.pdbx_description
1 polymer ?
#
loop_
_entity_poly.entity_id
_entity_poly.type
_entity_poly.pdbx_seq_one_letter_code
_entity_poly.pdbx_strand_id
1 'polypeptide(L)' 'MRPVMSEGKRELLLQLISQLEEGVGEVSAKLENNHDIETYDWHKYETAINGLYQLLNKLKEEVSYT' A
#
# COMPACT_ATOMS: atom_id res chain seq x y z
N MET A 1 0.68 -30.65 4.74
CA MET A 1 1.64 -29.76 4.04
C MET A 1 0.94 -28.45 3.77
N ARG A 2 1.50 -27.29 4.19
CA ARG A 2 1.04 -26.00 3.68
C ARG A 2 1.45 -25.92 2.20
N PRO A 3 0.59 -25.48 1.28
CA PRO A 3 0.99 -25.29 -0.10
C PRO A 3 2.11 -24.24 -0.15
N VAL A 4 3.26 -24.62 -0.72
CA VAL A 4 4.38 -23.72 -0.95
C VAL A 4 4.05 -22.87 -2.18
N MET A 5 4.20 -21.56 -2.07
CA MET A 5 3.99 -20.64 -3.19
C MET A 5 5.11 -20.82 -4.22
N SER A 6 4.77 -20.82 -5.52
CA SER A 6 5.80 -20.83 -6.56
C SER A 6 6.52 -19.48 -6.63
N GLU A 7 7.80 -19.52 -6.99
CA GLU A 7 8.63 -18.31 -7.14
C GLU A 7 8.01 -17.29 -8.11
N GLY A 8 7.53 -17.73 -9.28
CA GLY A 8 6.87 -16.82 -10.23
C GLY A 8 5.59 -16.18 -9.67
N LYS A 9 4.83 -16.88 -8.83
CA LYS A 9 3.66 -16.29 -8.17
C LYS A 9 4.07 -15.28 -7.10
N ARG A 10 5.14 -15.56 -6.35
CA ARG A 10 5.72 -14.64 -5.37
C ARG A 10 6.17 -13.34 -6.02
N GLU A 11 6.91 -13.43 -7.13
CA GLU A 11 7.37 -12.26 -7.89
C GLU A 11 6.21 -11.41 -8.42
N LEU A 12 5.19 -12.04 -9.00
CA LEU A 12 3.98 -11.32 -9.46
C LEU A 12 3.27 -10.59 -8.32
N LEU A 13 3.17 -11.21 -7.13
CA LEU A 13 2.57 -10.56 -5.97
C LEU A 13 3.41 -9.39 -5.47
N LEU A 14 4.74 -9.52 -5.42
CA LEU A 14 5.62 -8.42 -5.03
C LEU A 14 5.54 -7.25 -6.03
N GLN A 15 5.43 -7.52 -7.32
CA GLN A 15 5.20 -6.49 -8.34
C GLN A 15 3.86 -5.77 -8.15
N LEU A 16 2.78 -6.52 -7.90
CA LEU A 16 1.46 -5.94 -7.61
C LEU A 16 1.47 -5.07 -6.35
N ILE A 17 2.16 -5.52 -5.29
CA ILE A 17 2.32 -4.72 -4.07
C ILE A 17 3.07 -3.43 -4.36
N SER A 18 4.17 -3.49 -5.13
CA SER A 18 4.93 -2.30 -5.52
C SER A 18 4.07 -1.30 -6.32
N GLN A 19 3.22 -1.78 -7.22
CA GLN A 19 2.29 -0.93 -7.98
C GLN A 19 1.24 -0.27 -7.08
N LEU A 20 0.77 -0.99 -6.05
CA LEU A 20 -0.13 -0.43 -5.05
C LEU A 20 0.56 0.62 -4.17
N GLU A 21 1.81 0.38 -3.74
CA GLU A 21 2.61 1.35 -3.00
C GLU A 21 2.79 2.66 -3.78
N GLU A 22 3.07 2.56 -5.09
CA GLU A 22 3.16 3.70 -6.00
C GLU A 22 1.81 4.44 -6.13
N GLY A 23 0.71 3.72 -6.35
CA GLY A 23 -0.63 4.31 -6.45
C GLY A 23 -1.08 5.02 -5.17
N VAL A 24 -0.76 4.47 -3.99
CA VAL A 24 -1.01 5.14 -2.70
C VAL A 24 -0.16 6.41 -2.59
N GLY A 25 1.10 6.37 -3.04
CA GLY A 25 1.98 7.53 -3.07
C GLY A 25 1.45 8.66 -3.97
N GLU A 26 0.94 8.34 -5.15
CA GLU A 26 0.32 9.34 -6.03
C GLU A 26 -0.91 9.98 -5.40
N VAL A 27 -1.75 9.20 -4.71
CA VAL A 27 -2.92 9.72 -4.00
C VAL A 27 -2.50 10.65 -2.86
N SER A 28 -1.47 10.27 -2.09
CA SER A 28 -0.89 11.11 -1.04
C SER A 28 -0.40 12.45 -1.61
N ALA A 29 0.38 12.41 -2.70
CA ALA A 29 0.89 13.61 -3.34
C ALA A 29 -0.23 14.51 -3.89
N LYS A 30 -1.30 13.93 -4.49
CA LYS A 30 -2.46 14.70 -4.97
C LYS A 30 -3.22 15.36 -3.82
N LEU A 31 -3.34 14.69 -2.68
CA LEU A 31 -3.93 15.25 -1.48
C LEU A 31 -3.07 16.40 -0.95
N GLU A 32 -1.76 16.23 -0.82
CA GLU A 32 -0.85 17.27 -0.29
C GLU A 32 -0.88 18.58 -1.10
N ASN A 33 -1.13 18.45 -2.41
CA ASN A 33 -1.27 19.60 -3.31
C ASN A 33 -2.69 20.18 -3.36
N ASN A 34 -3.66 19.59 -2.65
CA ASN A 34 -5.04 20.08 -2.62
C ASN A 34 -5.25 20.99 -1.40
N HIS A 35 -5.34 22.29 -1.66
CA HIS A 35 -5.50 23.33 -0.64
C HIS A 35 -6.95 23.56 -0.20
N ASP A 36 -7.93 22.89 -0.82
CA ASP A 36 -9.37 23.06 -0.55
C ASP A 36 -9.93 22.00 0.43
N ILE A 37 -9.06 21.20 1.06
CA ILE A 37 -9.47 20.17 2.01
C ILE A 37 -9.55 20.76 3.41
N GLU A 38 -10.70 20.61 4.08
CA GLU A 38 -10.85 20.98 5.48
C GLU A 38 -9.93 20.15 6.38
N THR A 39 -9.40 20.75 7.46
CA THR A 39 -8.44 20.10 8.35
C THR A 39 -8.94 18.76 8.92
N TYR A 40 -10.24 18.61 9.18
CA TYR A 40 -10.81 17.36 9.66
C TYR A 40 -10.74 16.25 8.60
N ASP A 41 -11.10 16.57 7.36
CA ASP A 41 -11.02 15.63 6.24
C ASP A 41 -9.57 15.29 5.90
N TRP A 42 -8.66 16.27 6.03
CA TRP A 42 -7.21 16.05 5.89
C TRP A 42 -6.70 14.92 6.79
N HIS A 43 -7.01 15.01 8.09
CA HIS A 43 -6.56 14.00 9.05
C HIS A 43 -7.17 12.62 8.79
N LYS A 44 -8.41 12.56 8.30
CA LYS A 44 -9.05 11.32 7.89
C LYS A 44 -8.34 10.68 6.70
N TYR A 45 -7.96 11.47 5.69
CA TYR A 45 -7.22 10.98 4.53
C TYR A 45 -5.80 10.53 4.88
N GLU A 46 -5.10 11.31 5.70
CA GLU A 46 -3.77 10.96 6.22
C GLU A 46 -3.80 9.64 6.99
N THR A 47 -4.79 9.45 7.88
CA THR A 47 -4.98 8.21 8.63
C THR A 47 -5.22 7.02 7.69
N ALA A 48 -6.06 7.21 6.66
CA ALA A 48 -6.35 6.16 5.69
C ALA A 48 -5.09 5.77 4.89
N ILE A 49 -4.31 6.74 4.40
CA ILE A 49 -3.05 6.50 3.67
C ILE A 49 -2.05 5.74 4.53
N ASN A 50 -1.84 6.18 5.78
CA ASN A 50 -0.96 5.50 6.72
C ASN A 50 -1.40 4.05 6.98
N GLY A 51 -2.72 3.82 7.11
CA GLY A 51 -3.28 2.48 7.23
C GLY A 51 -3.03 1.61 6.00
N LEU A 52 -3.14 2.17 4.79
CA LEU A 52 -2.84 1.45 3.54
C LEU A 52 -1.37 1.04 3.47
N TYR A 53 -0.43 1.94 3.80
CA TYR A 53 0.99 1.61 3.82
C TYR A 53 1.31 0.50 4.83
N GLN A 54 0.69 0.52 6.03
CA GLN A 54 0.87 -0.54 7.01
C GLN A 54 0.36 -1.90 6.50
N LEU A 55 -0.78 -1.92 5.81
CA LEU A 55 -1.32 -3.16 5.22
C LEU A 55 -0.46 -3.69 4.08
N LEU A 56 0.02 -2.80 3.19
CA LEU A 56 0.91 -3.18 2.10
C LEU A 56 2.23 -3.74 2.63
N ASN A 57 2.82 -3.14 3.66
CA ASN A 57 4.04 -3.65 4.28
C ASN A 57 3.84 -5.05 4.89
N LYS A 58 2.74 -5.27 5.61
CA LYS A 58 2.41 -6.60 6.15
C LYS A 58 2.24 -7.65 5.05
N LEU A 59 1.53 -7.30 3.98
CA LEU A 59 1.35 -8.19 2.83
C LEU A 59 2.69 -8.51 2.16
N LYS A 60 3.57 -7.52 2.03
CA LYS A 60 4.92 -7.68 1.48
C LYS A 60 5.77 -8.61 2.33
N GLU A 61 5.73 -8.47 3.65
CA GLU A 61 6.40 -9.35 4.60
C GLU A 61 5.87 -10.78 4.45
N GLU A 62 4.55 -10.99 4.50
CA GLU A 62 3.94 -12.31 4.34
C GLU A 62 4.41 -12.98 3.04
N VAL A 63 4.32 -12.29 1.90
CA VAL A 63 4.73 -12.80 0.59
C VAL A 63 6.24 -13.08 0.53
N SER A 64 7.07 -12.28 1.20
CA SER A 64 8.53 -12.46 1.20
C SER A 64 8.98 -13.69 2.01
N TYR A 65 8.21 -14.09 3.02
CA TYR A 65 8.50 -15.21 3.91
C TYR A 65 7.69 -16.49 3.60
N THR A 66 6.87 -16.51 2.53
CA THR A 66 6.18 -17.73 2.05
C THR A 66 6.88 -18.39 0.86
#